data_AF-A0A6N6KLT6-F1
#
_entry.id   AF-A0A6N6KLT6-F1
#
_cell.length_a   1.000
_cell.length_b   1.000
_cell.length_c   1.000
_cell.angle_alpha   90.00
_cell.angle_beta   90.00
_cell.angle_gamma   90.00
#
_symmetry.space_group_name_H-M   'P 1'
#
loop_
_entity.id
_entity.type
_entity.pdbx_description
1 polymer ?
#
loop_
_entity_poly.entity_id
_entity_poly.type
_entity_poly.pdbx_seq_one_letter_code
_entity_poly.pdbx_strand_id
1 'polypeptide(L)'
;MTLIDFFIGLTLVNGLPHFVLGTWKGNMLSAFGFGHLQNKLYGLLNLSISLTLYIYSYGFDDLFGNGIYLGGLFVVISYMITGSFWRDFSNKRVEREK
;
A
#
# COMPACT_ATOMS: atom_id res chain seq x y z
N MET A 1 -9.93 0.50 -20.73
CA MET A 1 -9.74 1.29 -19.50
C MET A 1 -11.04 2.00 -19.20
N THR A 2 -11.75 1.51 -18.18
CA THR A 2 -12.96 2.11 -17.63
C THR A 2 -12.61 3.09 -16.51
N LEU A 3 -13.60 3.85 -16.03
CA LEU A 3 -13.43 4.68 -14.84
C LEU A 3 -13.14 3.81 -13.58
N ILE A 4 -13.64 2.58 -13.53
CA ILE A 4 -13.37 1.65 -12.43
C ILE A 4 -11.90 1.21 -12.46
N ASP A 5 -11.34 0.92 -13.64
CA ASP A 5 -9.91 0.56 -13.78
C ASP A 5 -8.99 1.66 -13.27
N PHE A 6 -9.36 2.92 -13.54
CA PHE A 6 -8.66 4.08 -13.02
C PHE A 6 -8.67 4.09 -11.48
N PHE A 7 -9.83 3.87 -10.85
CA PHE A 7 -9.90 3.84 -9.38
C PHE A 7 -9.23 2.61 -8.76
N ILE A 8 -9.25 1.45 -9.41
CA ILE A 8 -8.49 0.27 -8.99
C ILE A 8 -7.00 0.61 -8.92
N GLY A 9 -6.44 1.15 -10.00
CA GLY A 9 -5.03 1.54 -10.08
C GLY A 9 -4.69 2.68 -9.14
N LEU A 10 -5.50 3.74 -9.12
CA LEU A 10 -5.33 4.90 -8.25
C LEU A 10 -5.23 4.48 -6.78
N THR A 11 -6.20 3.69 -6.30
CA THR A 11 -6.22 3.27 -4.90
C THR A 11 -5.13 2.25 -4.58
N LEU A 12 -4.78 1.35 -5.50
CA LEU A 12 -3.64 0.45 -5.31
C LEU A 12 -2.33 1.22 -5.12
N VAL A 13 -2.04 2.14 -6.05
CA VAL A 13 -0.80 2.92 -6.06
C VAL A 13 -0.79 3.92 -4.91
N ASN A 14 -1.93 4.50 -4.55
CA ASN A 14 -2.04 5.42 -3.40
C ASN A 14 -1.86 4.69 -2.06
N GLY A 15 -2.23 3.41 -1.97
CA GLY A 15 -1.98 2.59 -0.77
C GLY A 15 -0.48 2.48 -0.43
N LEU A 16 0.38 2.39 -1.44
CA LEU A 16 1.82 2.21 -1.28
C LEU A 16 2.52 3.35 -0.50
N PRO A 17 2.47 4.64 -0.90
CA PRO A 17 3.14 5.73 -0.18
C PRO A 17 2.58 5.89 1.24
N HIS A 18 1.28 5.67 1.44
CA HIS A 18 0.68 5.71 2.77
C HIS A 18 1.20 4.58 3.68
N PHE A 19 1.38 3.36 3.17
CA PHE A 19 2.03 2.29 3.94
C PHE A 19 3.52 2.56 4.19
N VAL A 20 4.24 3.05 3.18
CA VAL A 20 5.66 3.42 3.30
C VAL A 20 5.84 4.46 4.38
N LEU A 21 5.22 5.64 4.23
CA LEU A 21 5.34 6.73 5.17
C LEU A 21 4.79 6.35 6.55
N GLY A 22 3.64 5.67 6.61
CA GLY A 22 3.08 5.21 7.88
C GLY A 22 4.03 4.28 8.64
N THR A 23 4.78 3.43 7.93
CA THR A 23 5.75 2.51 8.53
C THR A 23 7.00 3.23 9.04
N TRP A 24 7.55 4.15 8.23
CA TRP A 24 8.72 4.96 8.57
C TRP A 24 8.42 6.15 9.49
N LYS A 25 7.21 6.21 10.07
CA LYS A 25 6.74 7.31 10.92
C LYS A 25 6.75 8.69 10.22
N GLY A 26 6.67 8.68 8.89
CA GLY A 26 6.44 9.87 8.07
C GLY A 26 5.00 10.34 8.18
N ASN A 27 4.82 11.66 8.19
CA ASN A 27 3.51 12.30 8.19
C ASN A 27 3.13 12.68 6.76
N MET A 28 1.91 12.34 6.36
CA MET A 28 1.27 12.74 5.11
C MET A 28 -0.20 12.97 5.39
N LEU A 29 -0.83 13.89 4.65
CA LEU A 29 -2.28 14.08 4.73
C LEU A 29 -2.96 12.82 4.19
N SER A 30 -3.79 12.19 5.01
CA SER A 30 -4.66 11.09 4.61
C SER A 30 -6.13 11.50 4.79
N ALA A 31 -7.08 10.67 4.33
CA ALA A 31 -8.51 10.93 4.59
C ALA A 31 -8.87 10.88 6.08
N PHE A 32 -7.98 10.34 6.93
CA PHE A 32 -8.14 10.30 8.38
C PHE A 32 -7.33 11.40 9.10
N GLY A 33 -6.78 12.36 8.37
CA GLY A 33 -5.99 13.48 8.90
C GLY A 33 -4.48 13.27 8.77
N PHE A 34 -3.70 13.93 9.65
CA PHE A 34 -2.24 13.85 9.65
C PHE A 34 -1.72 12.86 10.70
N GLY A 35 -0.81 11.99 10.28
CA GLY A 35 -0.02 11.16 11.18
C GLY A 35 0.32 9.78 10.62
N HIS A 36 1.32 9.14 11.21
CA HIS A 36 1.79 7.84 10.75
C HIS A 36 0.76 6.71 10.92
N LEU A 37 -0.06 6.75 11.97
CA LEU A 37 -1.15 5.79 12.17
C LEU A 37 -2.26 6.00 11.13
N GLN A 38 -2.64 7.25 10.90
CA GLN A 38 -3.61 7.68 9.90
C GLN A 38 -3.17 7.27 8.49
N ASN A 39 -1.87 7.35 8.22
CA ASN A 39 -1.26 6.86 6.99
C ASN A 39 -1.42 5.34 6.83
N LYS A 40 -1.11 4.54 7.86
CA LYS A 40 -1.29 3.08 7.78
C LYS A 40 -2.75 2.69 7.57
N LEU A 41 -3.67 3.28 8.32
CA LEU A 41 -5.11 3.00 8.20
C LEU A 41 -5.63 3.39 6.83
N TYR A 42 -5.21 4.53 6.30
CA TYR A 42 -5.62 4.97 4.97
C TYR A 42 -4.99 4.13 3.85
N GLY A 43 -3.75 3.67 4.01
CA GLY A 43 -3.13 2.70 3.12
C GLY A 43 -3.92 1.39 3.06
N LEU A 44 -4.35 0.88 4.22
CA LEU A 44 -5.21 -0.31 4.31
C LEU A 44 -6.57 -0.10 3.65
N LEU A 45 -7.20 1.05 3.86
CA LEU A 45 -8.46 1.39 3.19
C LEU A 45 -8.30 1.40 1.67
N ASN A 46 -7.25 2.05 1.15
CA ASN A 46 -6.95 2.12 -0.27
C ASN A 46 -6.74 0.73 -0.88
N LEU A 47 -5.97 -0.14 -0.21
CA LEU A 47 -5.78 -1.53 -0.62
C LEU A 47 -7.11 -2.30 -0.67
N SER A 48 -7.94 -2.17 0.37
CA SER A 48 -9.25 -2.81 0.42
C SER A 48 -10.19 -2.34 -0.68
N ILE A 49 -10.23 -1.03 -0.97
CA ILE A 49 -11.03 -0.46 -2.07
C ILE A 49 -10.55 -1.02 -3.40
N SER A 50 -9.23 -1.00 -3.65
CA SER A 50 -8.66 -1.52 -4.89
C SER A 50 -9.03 -2.99 -5.12
N LEU A 51 -8.84 -3.83 -4.09
CA LEU A 51 -9.12 -5.26 -4.16
C LEU A 51 -10.61 -5.54 -4.36
N THR A 52 -11.47 -4.81 -3.64
CA THR A 52 -12.93 -4.96 -3.77
C THR A 52 -13.40 -4.57 -5.17
N LEU A 53 -12.93 -3.44 -5.70
CA LEU A 53 -13.28 -3.00 -7.05
C LEU A 53 -12.76 -3.94 -8.13
N TYR A 54 -11.55 -4.49 -7.95
CA TYR A 54 -11.00 -5.48 -8.86
C TYR A 54 -11.85 -6.75 -8.89
N ILE A 55 -12.11 -7.35 -7.72
CA ILE A 55 -12.93 -8.57 -7.61
C ILE A 55 -14.34 -8.33 -8.17
N TYR A 56 -14.93 -7.16 -7.89
CA TYR A 56 -16.25 -6.81 -8.42
C TYR A 56 -16.28 -6.74 -9.96
N SER A 57 -15.21 -6.27 -10.59
CA SER A 57 -15.18 -6.01 -12.03
C SER A 57 -14.68 -7.21 -12.85
N TYR A 58 -13.72 -7.97 -12.31
CA TYR A 58 -12.99 -9.02 -13.04
C TYR A 58 -13.16 -10.41 -12.43
N GLY A 59 -13.70 -10.50 -11.21
CA GLY A 59 -13.79 -11.76 -10.46
C GLY A 59 -12.46 -12.18 -9.84
N PHE A 60 -12.49 -13.30 -9.10
CA PHE A 60 -11.31 -13.88 -8.47
C PHE A 60 -10.42 -14.64 -9.45
N ASP A 61 -11.03 -15.27 -10.46
CA ASP A 61 -10.33 -16.15 -11.40
C ASP A 61 -9.30 -15.36 -12.24
N ASP A 62 -9.56 -14.09 -12.48
CA ASP A 62 -8.69 -13.22 -13.28
C ASP A 62 -7.54 -12.58 -12.48
N LEU A 63 -7.46 -12.80 -11.17
CA LEU A 63 -6.40 -12.19 -10.34
C LEU A 63 -4.99 -12.65 -10.78
N PHE A 64 -4.88 -13.91 -11.24
CA PHE A 64 -3.64 -14.46 -11.79
C PHE A 64 -3.44 -14.15 -13.28
N GLY A 65 -4.51 -13.75 -13.98
CA GLY A 65 -4.47 -13.32 -15.39
C GLY A 65 -3.90 -11.91 -15.57
N ASN A 66 -4.03 -11.06 -14.55
CA ASN A 66 -3.60 -9.67 -14.59
C ASN A 66 -2.27 -9.44 -13.85
N GLY A 67 -1.15 -9.70 -14.54
CA GLY A 67 0.19 -9.60 -13.97
C GLY A 67 0.56 -8.20 -13.43
N ILE A 68 0.00 -7.13 -14.00
CA ILE A 68 0.25 -5.76 -13.51
C ILE A 68 -0.41 -5.56 -12.15
N TYR A 69 -1.70 -5.92 -12.04
CA TYR A 69 -2.43 -5.80 -10.79
C TYR A 69 -1.82 -6.69 -9.70
N LEU A 70 -1.54 -7.96 -10.05
CA LEU A 70 -0.93 -8.93 -9.13
C LEU A 70 0.46 -8.46 -8.67
N GLY A 71 1.28 -7.93 -9.56
CA GLY A 71 2.59 -7.37 -9.21
C GLY A 71 2.49 -6.17 -8.28
N GLY A 72 1.57 -5.24 -8.54
CA GLY A 72 1.31 -4.10 -7.65
C GLY A 72 0.81 -4.54 -6.27
N LEU A 73 -0.13 -5.48 -6.24
CA LEU A 73 -0.65 -6.08 -5.01
C LEU A 73 0.47 -6.77 -4.20
N PHE A 74 1.32 -7.54 -4.89
CA PHE A 74 2.47 -8.20 -4.28
C PHE A 74 3.43 -7.20 -3.64
N VAL A 75 3.73 -6.07 -4.30
CA VAL A 75 4.61 -5.03 -3.74
C VAL A 75 4.00 -4.42 -2.47
N VAL A 76 2.71 -4.05 -2.52
CA VAL A 76 2.02 -3.46 -1.36
C VAL A 76 1.99 -4.43 -0.17
N ILE A 77 1.63 -5.70 -0.41
CA ILE A 77 1.58 -6.73 0.65
C ILE A 77 2.98 -7.02 1.19
N SER A 78 3.98 -7.19 0.31
CA SER A 78 5.36 -7.44 0.71
C SER A 78 5.87 -6.32 1.62
N TYR A 79 5.57 -5.07 1.27
CA TYR A 79 5.94 -3.92 2.08
C TYR A 79 5.17 -3.87 3.40
N MET A 80 3.88 -4.18 3.40
CA MET A 80 3.06 -4.21 4.61
C MET A 80 3.59 -5.22 5.64
N ILE A 81 4.10 -6.37 5.18
CA ILE A 81 4.66 -7.42 6.02
C ILE A 81 6.09 -7.09 6.46
N THR A 82 6.95 -6.66 5.52
CA THR A 82 8.39 -6.53 5.77
C THR A 82 8.85 -5.12 6.16
N GLY A 83 8.02 -4.10 5.96
CA GLY A 83 8.44 -2.70 6.11
C GLY A 83 8.89 -2.33 7.53
N SER A 84 8.26 -2.90 8.56
CA SER A 84 8.67 -2.68 9.96
C SER A 84 10.06 -3.24 10.23
N PHE A 85 10.35 -4.44 9.72
CA PHE A 85 11.66 -5.07 9.80
C PHE A 85 12.73 -4.20 9.13
N TRP A 86 12.48 -3.72 7.91
CA TRP A 86 13.43 -2.88 7.17
C TRP A 86 13.73 -1.56 7.88
N ARG A 87 12.70 -0.92 8.45
CA ARG A 87 12.87 0.30 9.26
C ARG A 87 13.76 0.02 10.46
N ASP A 88 13.47 -1.03 11.22
CA ASP A 88 14.20 -1.32 12.46
C ASP A 88 15.64 -1.76 12.17
N PHE A 89 15.86 -2.51 11.09
CA PHE A 89 17.21 -2.84 10.59
C PHE A 89 17.99 -1.57 10.20
N SER A 90 17.36 -0.65 9.48
CA SER A 90 17.99 0.58 9.00
C SER A 90 18.34 1.53 10.17
N ASN A 91 17.44 1.70 11.13
CA ASN A 91 17.69 2.54 12.30
C ASN A 91 18.87 2.04 13.14
N LYS A 92 18.96 0.72 13.35
CA LYS A 92 20.11 0.10 14.06
C LYS A 92 21.43 0.32 13.34
N ARG A 93 21.44 0.37 12.01
CA ARG A 93 22.64 0.65 11.23
C ARG A 93 23.08 2.11 11.41
N VAL A 94 22.15 3.05 11.31
CA VAL A 94 22.42 4.48 11.50
C VAL A 94 22.95 4.78 12.91
N GLU A 95 22.45 4.09 13.94
CA GLU A 95 22.96 4.23 15.32
C GLU A 95 24.40 3.73 15.49
N ARG A 96 24.85 2.72 14.73
CA ARG A 96 26.23 2.20 14.78
C ARG A 96 27.24 3.08 14.05
N GLU A 97 26.78 3.92 13.13
CA GLU A 97 27.61 4.82 12.34
C GLU A 97 27.78 6.21 13.00
N LYS A 98 27.07 6.47 14.11
CA LYS A 98 27.20 7.68 14.95
C LYS A 98 28.19 7.47 16.08
#